data_AF-A0AAN8IBN5-F1
#
_entry.id   AF-A0AAN8IBN5-F1
#
_cell.length_a   1.000
_cell.length_b   1.000
_cell.length_c   1.000
_cell.angle_alpha   90.00
_cell.angle_beta   90.00
_cell.angle_gamma   90.00
#
_symmetry.space_group_name_H-M   'P 1'
#
loop_
_entity.id
_entity.type
_entity.pdbx_description
1 polymer ?
#
loop_
_entity_poly.entity_id
_entity_poly.type
_entity_poly.pdbx_seq_one_letter_code
_entity_poly.pdbx_strand_id
1 'polypeptide(L)'
;MIFILLILQLWSRGPPPPENVWRRRARRFCRRFPGHPKCRGGRTPMFEEITTIINTVVREGGKFLPRVPKLFIKDPLAGINPELVNAVRSFTHQLGMLNPEIGNTIRDVCRNIRCMEQDQEQLTMKETVVKKVYDFEKAITGKDNTDKINFRLDRTMQVKQALLERANLSNTVTAADNGVFDKDVLLTEKQANFLLNELGKAGEGIDVPPPGDGTTKYKTEFDRNDIRNALKEIEEKTCIRFEYVPTPPMGYHINYQKVDSPTFCGLSYIGRVEPANPIYLSFQCGNSKGIAMHETLHTLGLNHEHLRSDRDQHVTVDWSNINPQHYDYFAIADSKLYTTYGIKYDYGSIMHYNAYMGALNVGKPTIIPKVDKDRNIGLLGQREKLSDADVQVLKKMYCMPGCDDTNVYCGVWALKELCNHPNHKGWMEKNCQKSCNFCIYSHRL
;
A
#
# COMPACT_ATOMS: atom_id res chain seq x y z
N MET A 1 -5.69 -4.72 -17.08
CA MET A 1 -6.06 -3.33 -17.32
C MET A 1 -5.48 -2.88 -18.66
N ILE A 2 -4.24 -3.31 -18.93
CA ILE A 2 -3.48 -3.03 -20.15
C ILE A 2 -4.06 -3.66 -21.43
N PHE A 3 -4.61 -4.87 -21.36
CA PHE A 3 -5.19 -5.46 -22.58
C PHE A 3 -6.45 -4.74 -23.10
N ILE A 4 -7.10 -3.90 -22.30
CA ILE A 4 -8.15 -3.01 -22.80
C ILE A 4 -7.57 -1.60 -22.85
N LEU A 5 -7.39 -0.87 -21.74
CA LEU A 5 -7.02 0.55 -21.78
C LEU A 5 -5.68 0.87 -22.49
N LEU A 6 -4.71 -0.04 -22.48
CA LEU A 6 -3.44 0.16 -23.21
C LEU A 6 -3.52 -0.30 -24.68
N ILE A 7 -4.29 -1.34 -24.99
CA ILE A 7 -4.74 -1.61 -26.37
C ILE A 7 -5.52 -0.41 -26.91
N LEU A 8 -6.38 0.20 -26.09
CA LEU A 8 -7.16 1.37 -26.45
C LEU A 8 -6.25 2.57 -26.75
N GLN A 9 -5.16 2.75 -25.99
CA GLN A 9 -4.12 3.78 -26.20
C GLN A 9 -3.16 3.51 -27.37
N LEU A 10 -2.75 2.26 -27.58
CA LEU A 10 -1.90 1.87 -28.72
C LEU A 10 -2.68 1.95 -30.04
N TRP A 11 -3.99 1.68 -30.00
CA TRP A 11 -4.85 1.63 -31.18
C TRP A 11 -5.54 2.97 -31.46
N SER A 12 -5.64 3.90 -30.50
CA SER A 12 -5.96 5.30 -30.85
C SER A 12 -4.94 5.92 -31.81
N ARG A 13 -3.79 5.27 -31.98
CA ARG A 13 -2.73 5.58 -32.96
C ARG A 13 -2.67 4.62 -34.16
N GLY A 14 -3.56 3.63 -34.25
CA GLY A 14 -3.59 2.60 -35.31
C GLY A 14 -4.99 2.34 -35.88
N PRO A 15 -5.14 1.51 -36.93
CA PRO A 15 -6.45 1.24 -37.52
C PRO A 15 -7.38 0.46 -36.56
N PRO A 16 -8.71 0.66 -36.67
CA PRO A 16 -9.69 -0.02 -35.82
C PRO A 16 -9.62 -1.55 -35.94
N PRO A 17 -9.86 -2.31 -34.85
CA PRO A 17 -9.95 -3.75 -34.93
C PRO A 17 -11.14 -4.22 -35.75
N PRO A 18 -11.13 -5.49 -36.19
CA PRO A 18 -12.34 -6.17 -36.63
C PRO A 18 -13.47 -5.97 -35.62
N GLU A 19 -14.66 -5.66 -36.13
CA GLU A 19 -15.80 -5.21 -35.31
C GLU A 19 -16.19 -6.21 -34.20
N ASN A 20 -16.09 -7.51 -34.50
CA ASN A 20 -16.36 -8.60 -33.54
C ASN A 20 -15.35 -8.64 -32.38
N VAL A 21 -14.10 -8.21 -32.60
CA VAL A 21 -13.07 -8.06 -31.57
C VAL A 21 -13.36 -6.83 -30.74
N TRP A 22 -13.72 -5.71 -31.39
CA TRP A 22 -14.11 -4.47 -30.69
C TRP A 22 -15.32 -4.68 -29.79
N ARG A 23 -16.43 -5.22 -30.31
CA ARG A 23 -17.67 -5.46 -29.53
C ARG A 23 -17.41 -6.32 -28.28
N ARG A 24 -16.56 -7.34 -28.37
CA ARG A 24 -16.16 -8.16 -27.21
C ARG A 24 -15.41 -7.35 -26.16
N ARG A 25 -14.48 -6.49 -26.58
CA ARG A 25 -13.72 -5.60 -25.69
C ARG A 25 -14.61 -4.54 -25.05
N ALA A 26 -15.49 -3.91 -25.84
CA ALA A 26 -16.44 -2.91 -25.38
C ALA A 26 -17.44 -3.48 -24.36
N ARG A 27 -17.91 -4.72 -24.56
CA ARG A 27 -18.70 -5.45 -23.56
C ARG A 27 -17.92 -5.71 -22.27
N ARG A 28 -16.66 -6.15 -22.38
CA ARG A 28 -15.81 -6.37 -21.19
C ARG A 28 -15.56 -5.07 -20.43
N PHE A 29 -15.33 -3.96 -21.14
CA PHE A 29 -15.27 -2.62 -20.56
C PHE A 29 -16.54 -2.28 -19.78
N CYS A 30 -17.72 -2.51 -20.35
CA CYS A 30 -18.99 -2.22 -19.67
C CYS A 30 -19.32 -3.14 -18.50
N ARG A 31 -18.83 -4.39 -18.49
CA ARG A 31 -18.90 -5.24 -17.28
C ARG A 31 -18.01 -4.73 -16.16
N ARG A 32 -16.87 -4.14 -16.52
CA ARG A 32 -15.87 -3.60 -15.58
C ARG A 32 -16.29 -2.23 -15.01
N PHE A 33 -16.81 -1.36 -15.88
CA PHE A 33 -17.27 0.00 -15.58
C PHE A 33 -18.76 0.16 -15.90
N PRO A 34 -19.64 -0.57 -15.20
CA PRO A 34 -21.09 -0.56 -15.45
C PRO A 34 -21.71 0.84 -15.36
N GLY A 35 -21.12 1.75 -14.58
CA GLY A 35 -21.63 3.11 -14.41
C GLY A 35 -21.28 4.10 -15.49
N HIS A 36 -20.37 3.73 -16.40
CA HIS A 36 -19.91 4.61 -17.46
C HIS A 36 -21.09 4.98 -18.40
N PRO A 37 -21.25 6.26 -18.81
CA PRO A 37 -22.39 6.69 -19.63
C PRO A 37 -22.57 5.88 -20.92
N LYS A 38 -21.47 5.44 -21.53
CA LYS A 38 -21.46 4.62 -22.76
C LYS A 38 -21.80 3.13 -22.55
N CYS A 39 -22.05 2.72 -21.31
CA CYS A 39 -22.38 1.35 -20.91
C CYS A 39 -23.80 1.20 -20.36
N ARG A 40 -24.55 2.31 -20.24
CA ARG A 40 -25.93 2.30 -19.76
C ARG A 40 -26.90 1.81 -20.84
N GLY A 41 -27.94 1.10 -20.42
CA GLY A 41 -29.03 0.66 -21.32
C GLY A 41 -28.60 -0.32 -22.41
N GLY A 42 -27.59 -1.16 -22.16
CA GLY A 42 -27.12 -2.18 -23.11
C GLY A 42 -26.23 -1.65 -24.25
N ARG A 43 -25.90 -0.36 -24.25
CA ARG A 43 -24.95 0.25 -25.20
C ARG A 43 -23.51 -0.19 -24.90
N THR A 44 -22.67 -0.14 -25.92
CA THR A 44 -21.22 -0.34 -25.80
C THR A 44 -20.49 0.79 -26.52
N PRO A 45 -19.35 1.26 -26.00
CA PRO A 45 -18.60 2.34 -26.63
C PRO A 45 -18.11 1.99 -28.04
N MET A 46 -18.01 3.01 -28.89
CA MET A 46 -17.42 2.92 -30.24
C MET A 46 -15.91 3.13 -30.20
N PHE A 47 -15.20 2.69 -31.23
CA PHE A 47 -13.73 2.76 -31.27
C PHE A 47 -13.21 4.21 -31.29
N GLU A 48 -13.97 5.14 -31.85
CA GLU A 48 -13.61 6.54 -31.96
C GLU A 48 -13.70 7.27 -30.60
N GLU A 49 -14.43 6.70 -29.63
CA GLU A 49 -14.68 7.28 -28.30
C GLU A 49 -13.59 6.92 -27.28
N ILE A 50 -12.63 6.11 -27.70
CA ILE A 50 -11.62 5.41 -26.91
C ILE A 50 -10.74 6.35 -26.07
N THR A 51 -10.26 7.42 -26.68
CA THR A 51 -9.37 8.41 -26.04
C THR A 51 -10.10 9.17 -24.94
N THR A 52 -11.35 9.56 -25.20
CA THR A 52 -12.21 10.24 -24.23
C THR A 52 -12.51 9.30 -23.05
N ILE A 53 -12.85 8.05 -23.32
CA ILE A 53 -13.12 7.03 -22.29
C ILE A 53 -11.91 6.80 -21.39
N ILE A 54 -10.71 6.65 -21.96
CA ILE A 54 -9.48 6.46 -21.19
C ILE A 54 -9.26 7.64 -20.25
N ASN A 55 -9.34 8.87 -20.76
CA ASN A 55 -9.12 10.08 -19.96
C ASN A 55 -10.15 10.22 -18.83
N THR A 56 -11.42 9.89 -19.10
CA THR A 56 -12.48 9.93 -18.08
C THR A 56 -12.30 8.81 -17.05
N VAL A 57 -11.90 7.60 -17.45
CA VAL A 57 -11.71 6.47 -16.51
C VAL A 57 -10.48 6.66 -15.62
N VAL A 58 -9.40 7.23 -16.12
CA VAL A 58 -8.21 7.52 -15.29
C VAL A 58 -8.55 8.53 -14.19
N ARG A 59 -9.39 9.53 -14.50
CA ARG A 59 -9.74 10.61 -13.55
C ARG A 59 -10.94 10.28 -12.66
N GLU A 60 -11.94 9.59 -13.21
CA GLU A 60 -13.25 9.38 -12.57
C GLU A 60 -13.65 7.90 -12.49
N GLY A 61 -12.75 6.98 -12.86
CA GLY A 61 -13.03 5.55 -12.99
C GLY A 61 -13.67 4.94 -11.75
N GLY A 62 -13.27 5.39 -10.56
CA GLY A 62 -13.85 5.01 -9.27
C GLY A 62 -15.37 5.12 -9.22
N LYS A 63 -15.94 6.19 -9.80
CA LYS A 63 -17.40 6.43 -9.85
C LYS A 63 -18.13 5.42 -10.73
N PHE A 64 -17.42 4.78 -11.66
CA PHE A 64 -17.99 3.80 -12.58
C PHE A 64 -17.71 2.36 -12.18
N LEU A 65 -16.88 2.13 -11.15
CA LEU A 65 -16.61 0.81 -10.60
C LEU A 65 -17.84 0.22 -9.87
N PRO A 66 -17.81 -1.10 -9.59
CA PRO A 66 -18.70 -1.68 -8.60
C PRO A 66 -18.73 -0.86 -7.31
N ARG A 67 -19.85 -0.89 -6.59
CA ARG A 67 -20.06 -0.09 -5.39
C ARG A 67 -19.04 -0.44 -4.30
N VAL A 68 -18.47 0.56 -3.64
CA VAL A 68 -17.66 0.36 -2.43
C VAL A 68 -18.60 -0.10 -1.30
N PRO A 69 -18.40 -1.28 -0.72
CA PRO A 69 -19.25 -1.75 0.36
C PRO A 69 -19.15 -0.81 1.55
N LYS A 70 -20.29 -0.52 2.20
CA LYS A 70 -20.30 0.18 3.49
C LYS A 70 -19.78 -0.78 4.54
N LEU A 71 -18.66 -0.43 5.16
CA LEU A 71 -18.05 -1.21 6.22
C LEU A 71 -18.42 -0.58 7.56
N PHE A 72 -18.80 -1.41 8.53
CA PHE A 72 -18.91 -0.96 9.90
C PHE A 72 -17.50 -0.88 10.50
N ILE A 73 -16.93 0.32 10.54
CA ILE A 73 -15.64 0.59 11.17
C ILE A 73 -15.94 1.10 12.58
N LYS A 74 -15.68 0.25 13.58
CA LYS A 74 -15.84 0.63 14.99
C LYS A 74 -14.83 1.72 15.33
N ASP A 75 -15.30 2.81 15.93
CA ASP A 75 -14.40 3.83 16.49
C ASP A 75 -13.60 3.21 17.65
N PRO A 76 -12.25 3.10 17.54
CA PRO A 76 -11.44 2.51 18.60
C PRO A 76 -11.40 3.38 19.87
N LEU A 77 -11.81 4.64 19.80
CA LEU A 77 -11.86 5.58 20.92
C LEU A 77 -13.24 5.64 21.58
N ALA A 78 -14.25 4.95 21.04
CA ALA A 78 -15.58 4.92 21.63
C ALA A 78 -15.55 4.34 23.05
N GLY A 79 -16.04 5.11 24.02
CA GLY A 79 -16.08 4.72 25.43
C GLY A 79 -14.74 4.81 26.17
N ILE A 80 -13.70 5.37 25.55
CA ILE A 80 -12.40 5.61 26.19
C ILE A 80 -12.43 6.92 26.99
N ASN A 81 -11.66 6.97 28.08
CA ASN A 81 -11.54 8.16 28.93
C ASN A 81 -11.13 9.40 28.09
N PRO A 82 -11.80 10.57 28.26
CA PRO A 82 -11.52 11.77 27.47
C PRO A 82 -10.06 12.27 27.52
N GLU A 83 -9.34 12.09 28.63
CA GLU A 83 -7.92 12.45 28.76
C GLU A 83 -7.05 11.57 27.85
N LEU A 84 -7.32 10.27 27.82
CA LEU A 84 -6.66 9.33 26.89
C LEU A 84 -7.01 9.66 25.43
N VAL A 85 -8.28 9.96 25.14
CA VAL A 85 -8.71 10.40 23.80
C VAL A 85 -7.97 11.67 23.38
N ASN A 86 -7.85 12.66 24.28
CA ASN A 86 -7.14 13.90 24.00
C ASN A 86 -5.64 13.68 23.78
N ALA A 87 -5.01 12.74 24.49
CA ALA A 87 -3.59 12.44 24.36
C ALA A 87 -3.20 11.91 22.97
N VAL A 88 -4.14 11.30 22.23
CA VAL A 88 -3.89 10.78 20.87
C VAL A 88 -4.30 11.74 19.76
N ARG A 89 -5.01 12.83 20.05
CA ARG A 89 -5.52 13.76 19.01
C ARG A 89 -4.42 14.35 18.13
N SER A 90 -3.25 14.61 18.69
CA SER A 90 -2.11 15.12 17.90
C SER A 90 -1.42 14.05 17.04
N PHE A 91 -1.86 12.80 17.11
CA PHE A 91 -1.34 11.64 16.37
C PHE A 91 -2.41 11.01 15.48
N THR A 92 -3.70 11.28 15.71
CA THR A 92 -4.79 10.88 14.82
C THR A 92 -4.84 11.82 13.62
N HIS A 93 -3.92 11.62 12.67
CA HIS A 93 -4.03 12.25 11.36
C HIS A 93 -5.12 11.53 10.56
N GLN A 94 -6.04 12.30 9.99
CA GLN A 94 -7.02 11.73 9.07
C GLN A 94 -6.30 11.43 7.75
N LEU A 95 -6.44 10.19 7.27
CA LEU A 95 -5.86 9.72 6.01
C LEU A 95 -6.18 10.70 4.87
N GLY A 96 -5.15 11.10 4.13
CA GLY A 96 -5.27 11.99 2.96
C GLY A 96 -5.54 13.46 3.26
N MET A 97 -5.51 13.90 4.52
CA MET A 97 -5.55 15.32 4.83
C MET A 97 -4.20 16.00 4.60
N LEU A 98 -4.26 17.23 4.08
CA LEU A 98 -3.09 18.04 3.80
C LEU A 98 -3.28 19.44 4.38
N ASN A 99 -2.20 20.02 4.90
CA ASN A 99 -2.17 21.44 5.24
C ASN A 99 -2.45 22.28 3.97
N PRO A 100 -3.36 23.28 4.01
CA PRO A 100 -3.63 24.19 2.89
C PRO A 100 -2.40 24.83 2.25
N GLU A 101 -1.38 25.18 3.04
CA GLU A 101 -0.11 25.74 2.54
C GLU A 101 0.64 24.73 1.67
N ILE A 102 0.74 23.48 2.13
CA ILE A 102 1.34 22.40 1.35
C ILE A 102 0.53 22.17 0.06
N GLY A 103 -0.80 22.26 0.13
CA GLY A 103 -1.66 22.21 -1.05
C GLY A 103 -1.33 23.29 -2.08
N ASN A 104 -1.00 24.52 -1.63
CA ASN A 104 -0.55 25.59 -2.52
C ASN A 104 0.81 25.27 -3.14
N THR A 105 1.78 24.78 -2.34
CA THR A 105 3.10 24.36 -2.83
C THR A 105 2.98 23.32 -3.94
N ILE A 106 2.13 22.30 -3.75
CA ILE A 106 1.90 21.28 -4.77
C ILE A 106 1.32 21.88 -6.05
N ARG A 107 0.35 22.79 -5.93
CA ARG A 107 -0.23 23.47 -7.11
C ARG A 107 0.81 24.32 -7.84
N ASP A 108 1.75 24.95 -7.13
CA ASP A 108 2.83 25.73 -7.72
C ASP A 108 3.84 24.84 -8.46
N VAL A 109 4.18 23.67 -7.91
CA VAL A 109 4.98 22.65 -8.61
C VAL A 109 4.31 22.25 -9.93
N CYS A 110 3.00 22.01 -9.92
CA CYS A 110 2.22 21.65 -11.10
C CYS A 110 2.06 22.76 -12.15
N ARG A 111 2.49 23.99 -11.88
CA ARG A 111 2.61 25.02 -12.93
C ARG A 111 3.80 24.78 -13.84
N ASN A 112 4.81 24.05 -13.34
CA ASN A 112 6.08 23.82 -14.03
C ASN A 112 6.20 22.42 -14.63
N ILE A 113 5.34 21.48 -14.21
CA ILE A 113 5.32 20.10 -14.72
C ILE A 113 3.89 19.65 -15.02
N ARG A 114 3.75 18.63 -15.86
CA ARG A 114 2.44 18.15 -16.32
C ARG A 114 1.83 17.14 -15.34
N CYS A 115 1.42 17.62 -14.16
CA CYS A 115 0.85 16.77 -13.09
C CYS A 115 -0.42 16.00 -13.47
N MET A 116 -1.11 16.38 -14.56
CA MET A 116 -2.32 15.72 -15.03
C MET A 116 -2.07 14.63 -16.08
N GLU A 117 -0.86 14.58 -16.65
CA GLU A 117 -0.49 13.64 -17.72
C GLU A 117 0.21 12.41 -17.12
N GLN A 118 -0.22 11.20 -17.51
CA GLN A 118 0.41 9.97 -17.04
C GLN A 118 1.81 9.81 -17.63
N ASP A 119 2.75 9.42 -16.77
CA ASP A 119 4.10 9.09 -17.17
C ASP A 119 4.19 7.66 -17.75
N GLN A 120 4.98 7.49 -18.81
CA GLN A 120 5.06 6.23 -19.55
C GLN A 120 5.76 5.13 -18.74
N GLU A 121 6.70 5.48 -17.86
CA GLU A 121 7.36 4.52 -16.97
C GLU A 121 6.37 3.96 -15.96
N GLN A 122 5.49 4.80 -15.40
CA GLN A 122 4.43 4.38 -14.48
C GLN A 122 3.45 3.41 -15.16
N LEU A 123 3.05 3.68 -16.41
CA LEU A 123 2.20 2.77 -17.18
C LEU A 123 2.89 1.43 -17.46
N THR A 124 4.20 1.46 -17.76
CA THR A 124 5.02 0.26 -17.98
C THR A 124 5.21 -0.55 -16.70
N MET A 125 5.32 0.12 -15.55
CA MET A 125 5.33 -0.53 -14.25
C MET A 125 4.01 -1.26 -14.02
N LYS A 126 2.87 -0.61 -14.28
CA LYS A 126 1.55 -1.25 -14.16
C LYS A 126 1.40 -2.47 -15.05
N GLU A 127 1.94 -2.42 -16.28
CA GLU A 127 2.02 -3.57 -17.20
C GLU A 127 2.67 -4.77 -16.56
N THR A 128 3.84 -4.53 -15.99
CA THR A 128 4.65 -5.55 -15.34
C THR A 128 3.92 -6.11 -14.13
N VAL A 129 3.34 -5.26 -13.28
CA VAL A 129 2.56 -5.66 -12.10
C VAL A 129 1.38 -6.55 -12.48
N VAL A 130 0.54 -6.13 -13.43
CA VAL A 130 -0.62 -6.91 -13.88
C VAL A 130 -0.20 -8.28 -14.38
N LYS A 131 0.82 -8.32 -15.24
CA LYS A 131 1.31 -9.57 -15.81
C LYS A 131 1.80 -10.53 -14.73
N LYS A 132 2.60 -10.03 -13.78
CA LYS A 132 3.18 -10.87 -12.72
C LYS A 132 2.15 -11.37 -11.72
N VAL A 133 1.19 -10.52 -11.34
CA VAL A 133 0.08 -10.96 -10.48
C VAL A 133 -0.81 -11.98 -11.19
N TYR A 134 -1.07 -11.80 -12.49
CA TYR A 134 -1.80 -12.77 -13.29
C TYR A 134 -1.09 -14.12 -13.38
N ASP A 135 0.19 -14.11 -13.76
CA ASP A 135 0.99 -15.33 -13.90
C ASP A 135 1.02 -16.10 -12.57
N PHE A 136 1.20 -15.40 -11.45
CA PHE A 136 1.18 -15.97 -10.10
C PHE A 136 -0.17 -16.59 -9.74
N GLU A 137 -1.27 -15.83 -9.83
CA GLU A 137 -2.59 -16.33 -9.42
C GLU A 137 -3.05 -17.47 -10.31
N LYS A 138 -2.75 -17.39 -11.60
CA LYS A 138 -3.02 -18.49 -12.54
C LYS A 138 -2.19 -19.73 -12.18
N ALA A 139 -0.93 -19.58 -11.80
CA ALA A 139 -0.10 -20.70 -11.38
C ALA A 139 -0.66 -21.42 -10.14
N ILE A 140 -1.16 -20.67 -9.15
CA ILE A 140 -1.68 -21.23 -7.89
C ILE A 140 -3.10 -21.77 -8.03
N THR A 141 -4.00 -20.99 -8.63
CA THR A 141 -5.44 -21.30 -8.64
C THR A 141 -5.87 -22.03 -9.91
N GLY A 142 -5.04 -22.01 -10.95
CA GLY A 142 -5.40 -22.36 -12.32
C GLY A 142 -6.30 -21.32 -12.99
N LYS A 143 -6.85 -20.34 -12.28
CA LYS A 143 -8.00 -19.57 -12.75
C LYS A 143 -7.60 -18.33 -13.54
N ASP A 144 -8.37 -18.00 -14.58
CA ASP A 144 -8.25 -16.69 -15.23
C ASP A 144 -8.90 -15.61 -14.35
N ASN A 145 -8.12 -15.11 -13.39
CA ASN A 145 -8.55 -14.04 -12.49
C ASN A 145 -8.29 -12.63 -13.05
N THR A 146 -8.06 -12.47 -14.36
CA THR A 146 -7.72 -11.17 -14.97
C THR A 146 -8.67 -10.05 -14.54
N ASP A 147 -9.98 -10.31 -14.56
CA ASP A 147 -10.99 -9.30 -14.20
C ASP A 147 -10.93 -8.93 -12.69
N LYS A 148 -10.66 -9.90 -11.80
CA LYS A 148 -10.50 -9.66 -10.35
C LYS A 148 -9.19 -8.93 -10.03
N ILE A 149 -8.09 -9.28 -10.69
CA ILE A 149 -6.80 -8.59 -10.57
C ILE A 149 -6.95 -7.12 -10.97
N ASN A 150 -7.54 -6.88 -12.14
CA ASN A 150 -7.78 -5.53 -12.62
C ASN A 150 -8.70 -4.76 -11.69
N PHE A 151 -9.69 -5.44 -11.10
CA PHE A 151 -10.54 -4.80 -10.10
C PHE A 151 -9.77 -4.29 -8.89
N ARG A 152 -8.86 -5.10 -8.34
CA ARG A 152 -8.00 -4.66 -7.23
C ARG A 152 -7.13 -3.47 -7.61
N LEU A 153 -6.51 -3.49 -8.79
CA LEU A 153 -5.64 -2.38 -9.20
C LEU A 153 -6.41 -1.09 -9.47
N ASP A 154 -7.60 -1.17 -10.05
CA ASP A 154 -8.45 0.00 -10.25
C ASP A 154 -9.02 0.51 -8.92
N ARG A 155 -9.23 -0.36 -7.93
CA ARG A 155 -9.53 0.03 -6.54
C ARG A 155 -8.35 0.74 -5.88
N THR A 156 -7.12 0.28 -6.11
CA THR A 156 -5.92 1.00 -5.69
C THR A 156 -5.87 2.40 -6.31
N MET A 157 -6.11 2.52 -7.62
CA MET A 157 -6.18 3.82 -8.29
C MET A 157 -7.29 4.71 -7.71
N GLN A 158 -8.46 4.13 -7.39
CA GLN A 158 -9.55 4.85 -6.72
C GLN A 158 -9.13 5.37 -5.33
N VAL A 159 -8.37 4.59 -4.55
CA VAL A 159 -7.81 5.05 -3.26
C VAL A 159 -6.90 6.25 -3.49
N LYS A 160 -5.96 6.16 -4.44
CA LYS A 160 -5.04 7.28 -4.73
C LYS A 160 -5.77 8.55 -5.16
N GLN A 161 -6.78 8.40 -6.02
CA GLN A 161 -7.58 9.55 -6.45
C GLN A 161 -8.40 10.13 -5.30
N ALA A 162 -8.96 9.28 -4.43
CA ALA A 162 -9.67 9.72 -3.23
C ALA A 162 -8.76 10.46 -2.24
N LEU A 163 -7.48 10.07 -2.13
CA LEU A 163 -6.47 10.83 -1.37
C LEU A 163 -6.28 12.24 -1.94
N LEU A 164 -6.11 12.37 -3.26
CA LEU A 164 -5.99 13.68 -3.92
C LEU A 164 -7.26 14.52 -3.78
N GLU A 165 -8.44 13.91 -3.87
CA GLU A 165 -9.72 14.60 -3.63
C GLU A 165 -9.81 15.11 -2.19
N ARG A 166 -9.43 14.28 -1.21
CA ARG A 166 -9.42 14.65 0.21
C ARG A 166 -8.46 15.81 0.48
N ALA A 167 -7.34 15.87 -0.24
CA ALA A 167 -6.35 16.95 -0.21
C ALA A 167 -6.73 18.18 -1.06
N ASN A 168 -7.89 18.17 -1.74
CA ASN A 168 -8.32 19.22 -2.67
C ASN A 168 -7.31 19.48 -3.82
N LEU A 169 -6.79 18.40 -4.40
CA LEU A 169 -5.79 18.39 -5.48
C LEU A 169 -6.27 17.68 -6.75
N SER A 170 -7.46 17.06 -6.76
CA SER A 170 -7.96 16.24 -7.88
C SER A 170 -8.14 16.97 -9.21
N ASN A 171 -8.22 18.30 -9.20
CA ASN A 171 -8.29 19.14 -10.40
C ASN A 171 -6.92 19.59 -10.91
N THR A 172 -5.85 19.37 -10.13
CA THR A 172 -4.48 19.82 -10.41
C THR A 172 -3.53 18.65 -10.63
N VAL A 173 -3.80 17.52 -9.99
CA VAL A 173 -2.97 16.32 -10.02
C VAL A 173 -3.85 15.12 -10.38
N THR A 174 -3.34 14.28 -11.28
CA THR A 174 -3.83 12.91 -11.47
C THR A 174 -2.83 11.97 -10.79
N ALA A 175 -3.30 11.04 -9.97
CA ALA A 175 -2.40 10.07 -9.32
C ALA A 175 -1.63 9.23 -10.35
N ALA A 176 -0.42 8.78 -9.99
CA ALA A 176 0.36 7.89 -10.84
C ALA A 176 -0.33 6.53 -10.99
N ASP A 177 -0.63 6.13 -12.22
CA ASP A 177 -1.30 4.88 -12.52
C ASP A 177 -0.31 3.72 -12.74
N ASN A 178 0.38 3.35 -11.66
CA ASN A 178 1.44 2.34 -11.65
C ASN A 178 1.02 0.97 -11.10
N GLY A 179 -0.25 0.83 -10.69
CA GLY A 179 -0.81 -0.44 -10.21
C GLY A 179 -0.40 -0.85 -8.79
N VAL A 180 0.27 0.02 -8.05
CA VAL A 180 0.73 -0.21 -6.66
C VAL A 180 0.29 0.96 -5.78
N PHE A 181 0.25 0.79 -4.47
CA PHE A 181 0.07 1.86 -3.50
C PHE A 181 1.40 2.10 -2.80
N ASP A 182 1.73 3.37 -2.48
CA ASP A 182 2.94 3.69 -1.73
C ASP A 182 4.17 2.97 -2.30
N LYS A 183 4.34 3.09 -3.62
CA LYS A 183 5.39 2.51 -4.48
C LYS A 183 5.56 0.98 -4.51
N ASP A 184 5.49 0.28 -3.40
CA ASP A 184 5.81 -1.14 -3.26
C ASP A 184 4.73 -2.00 -2.59
N VAL A 185 3.59 -1.40 -2.25
CA VAL A 185 2.47 -2.12 -1.61
C VAL A 185 1.40 -2.50 -2.63
N LEU A 186 1.04 -3.79 -2.67
CA LEU A 186 -0.19 -4.25 -3.32
C LEU A 186 -1.35 -4.21 -2.33
N LEU A 187 -2.47 -3.58 -2.71
CA LEU A 187 -3.70 -3.60 -1.92
C LEU A 187 -4.60 -4.76 -2.31
N THR A 188 -5.10 -5.48 -1.31
CA THR A 188 -6.28 -6.33 -1.49
C THR A 188 -7.53 -5.47 -1.69
N GLU A 189 -8.58 -6.06 -2.25
CA GLU A 189 -9.87 -5.35 -2.37
C GLU A 189 -10.41 -4.93 -0.99
N LYS A 190 -10.25 -5.78 0.04
CA LYS A 190 -10.67 -5.46 1.41
C LYS A 190 -9.92 -4.25 1.98
N GLN A 191 -8.59 -4.21 1.80
CA GLN A 191 -7.77 -3.06 2.23
C GLN A 191 -8.15 -1.79 1.49
N ALA A 192 -8.29 -1.85 0.16
CA ALA A 192 -8.71 -0.71 -0.63
C ALA A 192 -10.12 -0.23 -0.22
N ASN A 193 -11.08 -1.13 -0.03
CA ASN A 193 -12.42 -0.79 0.44
C ASN A 193 -12.41 -0.17 1.83
N PHE A 194 -11.55 -0.62 2.75
CA PHE A 194 -11.38 0.01 4.06
C PHE A 194 -10.88 1.45 3.93
N LEU A 195 -9.78 1.67 3.20
CA LEU A 195 -9.24 3.01 2.96
C LEU A 195 -10.27 3.93 2.30
N LEU A 196 -11.05 3.41 1.35
CA LEU A 196 -12.14 4.15 0.71
C LEU A 196 -13.27 4.49 1.69
N ASN A 197 -13.60 3.63 2.65
CA ASN A 197 -14.58 3.97 3.71
C ASN A 197 -14.05 5.11 4.59
N GLU A 198 -12.78 5.07 5.01
CA GLU A 198 -12.14 6.13 5.79
C GLU A 198 -12.01 7.46 5.02
N LEU A 199 -11.88 7.39 3.70
CA LEU A 199 -11.90 8.54 2.79
C LEU A 199 -13.32 9.02 2.44
N GLY A 200 -14.36 8.45 3.06
CA GLY A 200 -15.76 8.86 2.85
C GLY A 200 -16.35 8.42 1.50
N LYS A 201 -15.79 7.38 0.88
CA LYS A 201 -16.18 6.83 -0.44
C LYS A 201 -17.09 5.61 -0.35
N ALA A 202 -17.53 5.26 0.85
CA ALA A 202 -18.48 4.18 1.08
C ALA A 202 -19.79 4.41 0.28
N GLY A 203 -20.20 3.41 -0.50
CA GLY A 203 -21.38 3.53 -1.36
C GLY A 203 -21.15 4.20 -2.72
N GLU A 204 -19.95 4.72 -3.01
CA GLU A 204 -19.61 5.21 -4.36
C GLU A 204 -19.47 4.03 -5.34
N GLY A 205 -20.03 4.18 -6.55
CA GLY A 205 -20.10 3.12 -7.57
C GLY A 205 -21.48 2.47 -7.68
N ILE A 206 -21.58 1.38 -8.45
CA ILE A 206 -22.86 0.74 -8.83
C ILE A 206 -22.94 -0.72 -8.38
N ASP A 207 -24.11 -1.20 -7.99
CA ASP A 207 -24.32 -2.60 -7.64
C ASP A 207 -24.22 -3.51 -8.88
N VAL A 208 -23.41 -4.58 -8.79
CA VAL A 208 -23.23 -5.54 -9.90
C VAL A 208 -23.12 -6.97 -9.34
N PRO A 209 -23.77 -7.97 -9.96
CA PRO A 209 -23.60 -9.37 -9.59
C PRO A 209 -22.23 -9.94 -10.08
N PRO A 210 -21.67 -10.95 -9.38
CA PRO A 210 -20.31 -11.45 -9.61
C PRO A 210 -20.20 -12.40 -10.83
N PRO A 211 -19.09 -12.42 -11.60
CA PRO A 211 -18.83 -13.41 -12.64
C PRO A 211 -18.02 -14.64 -12.15
N GLY A 212 -18.37 -15.82 -12.70
CA GLY A 212 -17.76 -17.14 -12.46
C GLY A 212 -16.50 -17.46 -13.28
N ASP A 213 -15.81 -18.55 -12.92
CA ASP A 213 -14.35 -18.71 -13.05
C ASP A 213 -13.94 -20.16 -13.46
N GLY A 214 -12.88 -20.32 -14.28
CA GLY A 214 -12.40 -21.60 -14.87
C GLY A 214 -10.87 -21.69 -15.05
N THR A 215 -10.34 -22.93 -15.13
CA THR A 215 -8.97 -23.35 -14.70
C THR A 215 -7.97 -23.85 -15.79
N THR A 216 -6.65 -23.63 -15.65
CA THR A 216 -5.47 -24.46 -16.02
C THR A 216 -4.10 -23.88 -15.51
N LYS A 217 -3.11 -24.74 -15.16
CA LYS A 217 -1.87 -24.51 -14.33
C LYS A 217 -0.54 -24.44 -15.13
N TYR A 218 0.55 -23.83 -14.58
CA TYR A 218 2.01 -24.22 -14.63
C TYR A 218 2.90 -23.34 -13.70
N LYS A 219 4.15 -23.76 -13.39
CA LYS A 219 5.06 -23.32 -12.28
C LYS A 219 6.44 -22.83 -12.79
N THR A 220 7.16 -21.97 -12.05
CA THR A 220 8.58 -21.56 -12.31
C THR A 220 9.42 -21.43 -11.02
N GLU A 221 10.75 -21.53 -11.14
CA GLU A 221 11.75 -21.74 -10.07
C GLU A 221 12.69 -20.52 -9.83
N PHE A 222 13.44 -20.51 -8.72
CA PHE A 222 13.95 -19.33 -8.00
C PHE A 222 15.42 -19.36 -7.59
N ASP A 223 16.00 -18.17 -7.40
CA ASP A 223 17.30 -17.97 -6.73
C ASP A 223 17.12 -17.93 -5.20
N ARG A 224 17.79 -18.82 -4.48
CA ARG A 224 17.44 -19.23 -3.10
C ARG A 224 18.30 -18.60 -2.00
N ASN A 225 19.47 -18.04 -2.32
CA ASN A 225 20.44 -17.69 -1.28
C ASN A 225 20.15 -16.35 -0.57
N ASP A 226 19.77 -15.30 -1.31
CA ASP A 226 19.45 -14.00 -0.71
C ASP A 226 18.22 -14.07 0.20
N ILE A 227 17.19 -14.80 -0.23
CA ILE A 227 15.97 -15.03 0.54
C ILE A 227 16.29 -15.82 1.82
N ARG A 228 17.09 -16.90 1.73
CA ARG A 228 17.48 -17.68 2.91
C ARG A 228 18.23 -16.82 3.93
N ASN A 229 19.16 -15.97 3.47
CA ASN A 229 19.91 -15.09 4.37
C ASN A 229 19.02 -14.00 4.99
N ALA A 230 18.07 -13.47 4.22
CA ALA A 230 17.07 -12.52 4.72
C ALA A 230 16.18 -13.15 5.81
N LEU A 231 15.65 -14.35 5.55
CA LEU A 231 14.80 -15.08 6.50
C LEU A 231 15.59 -15.46 7.76
N LYS A 232 16.83 -15.96 7.60
CA LYS A 232 17.71 -16.31 8.71
C LYS A 232 17.93 -15.14 9.67
N GLU A 233 18.11 -13.93 9.15
CA GLU A 233 18.28 -12.74 10.00
C GLU A 233 17.03 -12.44 10.86
N ILE A 234 15.83 -12.64 10.31
CA ILE A 234 14.57 -12.53 11.06
C ILE A 234 14.48 -13.63 12.12
N GLU A 235 14.82 -14.88 11.77
CA GLU A 235 14.74 -16.04 12.66
C GLU A 235 15.72 -15.94 13.84
N GLU A 236 16.94 -15.48 13.60
CA GLU A 236 17.97 -15.32 14.63
C GLU A 236 17.60 -14.25 15.66
N LYS A 237 16.90 -13.18 15.22
CA LYS A 237 16.58 -12.03 16.06
C LYS A 237 15.19 -12.12 16.70
N THR A 238 14.30 -12.98 16.21
CA THR A 238 12.89 -13.08 16.65
C THR A 238 12.48 -14.52 16.97
N CYS A 239 11.22 -14.72 17.37
CA CYS A 239 10.61 -16.05 17.52
C CYS A 239 10.00 -16.59 16.21
N ILE A 240 9.94 -15.78 15.16
CA ILE A 240 9.32 -16.15 13.88
C ILE A 240 10.20 -17.21 13.23
N ARG A 241 9.59 -18.25 12.64
CA ARG A 241 10.29 -19.34 11.95
C ARG A 241 9.68 -19.53 10.57
N PHE A 242 10.53 -19.76 9.59
CA PHE A 242 10.17 -19.99 8.20
C PHE A 242 10.56 -21.41 7.81
N GLU A 243 9.56 -22.19 7.43
CA GLU A 243 9.79 -23.53 6.91
C GLU A 243 9.77 -23.49 5.38
N TYR A 244 10.89 -23.88 4.76
CA TYR A 244 10.92 -24.05 3.31
C TYR A 244 10.18 -25.32 2.92
N VAL A 245 9.16 -25.16 2.08
CA VAL A 245 8.36 -26.24 1.53
C VAL A 245 8.57 -26.33 0.01
N PRO A 246 9.01 -27.48 -0.53
CA PRO A 246 9.34 -27.60 -1.96
C PRO A 246 8.10 -27.53 -2.88
N THR A 247 6.94 -27.88 -2.32
CA THR A 247 5.64 -27.76 -2.99
C THR A 247 4.77 -26.79 -2.19
N PRO A 248 4.17 -25.77 -2.84
CA PRO A 248 3.27 -24.84 -2.18
C PRO A 248 2.16 -25.60 -1.42
N PRO A 249 2.01 -25.38 -0.11
CA PRO A 249 1.00 -26.06 0.69
C PRO A 249 -0.39 -25.49 0.40
N MET A 250 -1.44 -26.21 0.81
CA MET A 250 -2.78 -25.62 0.85
C MET A 250 -2.87 -24.64 2.03
N GLY A 251 -3.46 -23.47 1.78
CA GLY A 251 -3.63 -22.43 2.80
C GLY A 251 -2.53 -21.36 2.77
N TYR A 252 -2.52 -20.50 3.78
CA TYR A 252 -1.65 -19.32 3.83
C TYR A 252 -0.17 -19.70 3.86
N HIS A 253 0.60 -19.17 2.91
CA HIS A 253 2.04 -19.29 2.84
C HIS A 253 2.64 -18.10 2.10
N ILE A 254 3.94 -17.88 2.29
CA ILE A 254 4.72 -16.90 1.53
C ILE A 254 5.24 -17.58 0.27
N ASN A 255 5.19 -16.87 -0.86
CA ASN A 255 5.66 -17.36 -2.14
C ASN A 255 6.47 -16.26 -2.83
N TYR A 256 7.81 -16.37 -2.78
CA TYR A 256 8.68 -15.42 -3.47
C TYR A 256 8.52 -15.56 -4.99
N GLN A 257 8.59 -14.45 -5.72
CA GLN A 257 8.37 -14.30 -7.17
C GLN A 257 9.51 -13.50 -7.82
N LYS A 258 10.34 -14.13 -8.68
CA LYS A 258 11.50 -13.49 -9.30
C LYS A 258 10.96 -12.71 -10.47
N VAL A 259 11.22 -11.42 -10.45
CA VAL A 259 10.79 -10.51 -11.49
C VAL A 259 12.02 -9.90 -12.13
N ASP A 260 12.01 -9.86 -13.45
CA ASP A 260 12.98 -9.08 -14.20
C ASP A 260 12.31 -7.74 -14.51
N SER A 261 12.57 -6.74 -13.66
CA SER A 261 11.97 -5.41 -13.77
C SER A 261 12.97 -4.32 -13.40
N PRO A 262 13.19 -3.32 -14.28
CA PRO A 262 13.97 -2.14 -13.94
C PRO A 262 13.15 -1.08 -13.19
N THR A 263 11.82 -1.19 -13.17
CA THR A 263 10.92 -0.15 -12.62
C THR A 263 10.60 -0.33 -11.14
N PHE A 264 10.88 -1.50 -10.56
CA PHE A 264 10.72 -1.75 -9.13
C PHE A 264 11.67 -2.84 -8.64
N CYS A 265 11.99 -2.78 -7.34
CA CYS A 265 12.89 -3.71 -6.67
C CYS A 265 12.15 -4.82 -5.93
N GLY A 266 11.07 -4.49 -5.25
CA GLY A 266 10.27 -5.41 -4.46
C GLY A 266 8.81 -4.99 -4.49
N LEU A 267 7.88 -5.94 -4.36
CA LEU A 267 6.46 -5.68 -4.14
C LEU A 267 5.87 -6.76 -3.23
N SER A 268 5.02 -6.37 -2.30
CA SER A 268 4.32 -7.31 -1.43
C SER A 268 2.99 -6.76 -0.94
N TYR A 269 2.19 -7.63 -0.31
CA TYR A 269 1.01 -7.22 0.43
C TYR A 269 1.36 -6.98 1.89
N ILE A 270 0.69 -6.02 2.54
CA ILE A 270 0.79 -5.87 3.98
C ILE A 270 -0.11 -6.91 4.67
N GLY A 271 0.51 -7.83 5.41
CA GLY A 271 -0.17 -8.90 6.14
C GLY A 271 -0.65 -10.07 5.26
N ARG A 272 -1.39 -11.01 5.85
CA ARG A 272 -1.80 -12.26 5.18
C ARG A 272 -2.85 -12.02 4.10
N VAL A 273 -2.68 -12.67 2.94
CA VAL A 273 -3.63 -12.60 1.82
C VAL A 273 -3.94 -13.98 1.25
N GLU A 274 -5.15 -14.14 0.72
CA GLU A 274 -5.59 -15.35 0.02
C GLU A 274 -5.29 -15.25 -1.48
N PRO A 275 -4.93 -16.37 -2.15
CA PRO A 275 -4.74 -17.71 -1.60
C PRO A 275 -3.37 -17.93 -0.95
N ALA A 276 -2.40 -17.05 -1.21
CA ALA A 276 -1.05 -17.04 -0.67
C ALA A 276 -0.47 -15.62 -0.80
N ASN A 277 0.59 -15.31 -0.06
CA ASN A 277 1.31 -14.04 -0.13
C ASN A 277 2.42 -14.09 -1.17
N PRO A 278 2.24 -13.54 -2.38
CA PRO A 278 3.36 -13.35 -3.29
C PRO A 278 4.27 -12.21 -2.79
N ILE A 279 5.57 -12.44 -2.86
CA ILE A 279 6.59 -11.40 -2.68
C ILE A 279 7.39 -11.31 -3.98
N TYR A 280 7.21 -10.24 -4.75
CA TYR A 280 7.92 -10.05 -6.01
C TYR A 280 9.26 -9.39 -5.74
N LEU A 281 10.36 -9.93 -6.29
CA LEU A 281 11.71 -9.42 -6.11
C LEU A 281 12.41 -9.28 -7.47
N SER A 282 12.88 -8.08 -7.74
CA SER A 282 13.80 -7.78 -8.83
C SER A 282 15.22 -7.73 -8.32
N PHE A 283 16.07 -8.56 -8.93
CA PHE A 283 17.50 -8.65 -8.61
C PHE A 283 18.33 -7.64 -9.42
N GLN A 284 17.67 -6.72 -10.14
CA GLN A 284 18.33 -5.60 -10.82
C GLN A 284 18.69 -4.45 -9.86
N CYS A 285 18.34 -4.58 -8.58
CA CYS A 285 18.60 -3.59 -7.54
C CYS A 285 19.83 -3.94 -6.69
N GLY A 286 20.47 -2.92 -6.11
CA GLY A 286 21.80 -3.07 -5.49
C GLY A 286 21.91 -3.95 -4.23
N ASN A 287 20.80 -4.32 -3.57
CA ASN A 287 20.84 -5.18 -2.37
C ASN A 287 19.60 -6.08 -2.23
N SER A 288 19.61 -7.22 -2.92
CA SER A 288 18.53 -8.20 -2.96
C SER A 288 18.19 -8.81 -1.59
N LYS A 289 19.17 -9.03 -0.71
CA LYS A 289 18.95 -9.54 0.66
C LYS A 289 18.10 -8.55 1.46
N GLY A 290 18.49 -7.27 1.43
CA GLY A 290 17.77 -6.18 2.08
C GLY A 290 16.34 -6.01 1.59
N ILE A 291 16.17 -6.04 0.27
CA ILE A 291 14.85 -5.97 -0.36
C ILE A 291 13.99 -7.16 0.07
N ALA A 292 14.54 -8.38 0.03
CA ALA A 292 13.83 -9.57 0.48
C ALA A 292 13.39 -9.46 1.95
N MET A 293 14.25 -8.94 2.85
CA MET A 293 13.86 -8.67 4.24
C MET A 293 12.71 -7.65 4.32
N HIS A 294 12.85 -6.52 3.64
CA HIS A 294 11.84 -5.45 3.59
C HIS A 294 10.46 -5.96 3.16
N GLU A 295 10.38 -6.66 2.02
CA GLU A 295 9.11 -7.21 1.51
C GLU A 295 8.54 -8.33 2.40
N THR A 296 9.41 -9.06 3.10
CA THR A 296 8.98 -10.06 4.09
C THR A 296 8.34 -9.37 5.30
N LEU A 297 8.90 -8.24 5.76
CA LEU A 297 8.35 -7.45 6.85
C LEU A 297 6.97 -6.86 6.51
N HIS A 298 6.77 -6.40 5.27
CA HIS A 298 5.42 -6.08 4.76
C HIS A 298 4.46 -7.25 4.88
N THR A 299 4.87 -8.44 4.41
CA THR A 299 4.05 -9.65 4.50
C THR A 299 3.74 -10.03 5.97
N LEU A 300 4.64 -9.71 6.90
CA LEU A 300 4.44 -9.82 8.35
C LEU A 300 3.61 -8.67 8.96
N GLY A 301 3.11 -7.73 8.16
CA GLY A 301 2.17 -6.69 8.57
C GLY A 301 2.79 -5.34 8.93
N LEU A 302 4.08 -5.12 8.67
CA LEU A 302 4.70 -3.80 8.86
C LEU A 302 4.37 -2.89 7.66
N ASN A 303 4.18 -1.61 7.95
CA ASN A 303 4.10 -0.55 6.94
C ASN A 303 5.38 0.29 6.99
N HIS A 304 5.54 1.23 6.07
CA HIS A 304 6.70 2.10 6.04
C HIS A 304 6.80 3.02 7.26
N GLU A 305 8.03 3.16 7.78
CA GLU A 305 8.31 3.94 9.00
C GLU A 305 8.00 5.43 8.80
N HIS A 306 8.26 5.97 7.60
CA HIS A 306 7.94 7.37 7.26
C HIS A 306 6.45 7.62 7.04
N LEU A 307 5.58 6.61 7.15
CA LEU A 307 4.13 6.79 7.11
C LEU A 307 3.48 6.74 8.49
N ARG A 308 4.28 6.59 9.55
CA ARG A 308 3.76 6.66 10.92
C ARG A 308 3.03 7.96 11.18
N SER A 309 2.02 7.87 12.05
CA SER A 309 1.18 9.00 12.41
C SER A 309 1.91 10.04 13.28
N ASP A 310 3.11 9.75 13.74
CA ASP A 310 3.99 10.67 14.47
C ASP A 310 5.16 11.20 13.64
N ARG A 311 5.28 10.81 12.35
CA ARG A 311 6.46 11.12 11.53
C ARG A 311 6.79 12.60 11.49
N ASP A 312 5.80 13.49 11.52
CA ASP A 312 6.00 14.93 11.34
C ASP A 312 6.68 15.54 12.57
N GLN A 313 6.86 14.78 13.66
CA GLN A 313 7.71 15.13 14.80
C GLN A 313 9.19 14.80 14.55
N HIS A 314 9.48 13.93 13.58
CA HIS A 314 10.80 13.36 13.31
C HIS A 314 11.38 13.82 11.96
N VAL A 315 10.54 13.98 10.95
CA VAL A 315 10.96 14.40 9.60
C VAL A 315 10.14 15.59 9.10
N THR A 316 10.74 16.33 8.17
CA THR A 316 10.06 17.29 7.32
C THR A 316 9.96 16.69 5.92
N VAL A 317 8.75 16.70 5.36
CA VAL A 317 8.50 16.29 3.96
C VAL A 317 8.50 17.55 3.08
N ASP A 318 9.47 17.66 2.17
CA ASP A 318 9.59 18.79 1.25
C ASP A 318 8.75 18.57 -0.02
N TRP A 319 7.49 18.99 0.05
CA TRP A 319 6.54 18.92 -1.05
C TRP A 319 6.88 19.81 -2.25
N SER A 320 7.82 20.75 -2.12
CA SER A 320 8.28 21.56 -3.26
C SER A 320 9.16 20.76 -4.23
N ASN A 321 9.72 19.64 -3.76
CA ASN A 321 10.60 18.77 -4.53
C ASN A 321 10.00 17.38 -4.79
N ILE A 322 8.75 17.13 -4.42
CA ILE A 322 8.09 15.83 -4.67
C ILE A 322 7.29 15.89 -5.96
N ASN A 323 7.35 14.84 -6.79
CA ASN A 323 6.42 14.69 -7.91
C ASN A 323 4.99 14.52 -7.34
N PRO A 324 4.06 15.46 -7.59
CA PRO A 324 2.73 15.42 -7.00
C PRO A 324 1.91 14.18 -7.33
N GLN A 325 2.20 13.50 -8.46
CA GLN A 325 1.53 12.25 -8.82
C GLN A 325 1.81 11.10 -7.84
N HIS A 326 2.88 11.22 -7.05
CA HIS A 326 3.29 10.28 -6.00
C HIS A 326 2.77 10.68 -4.60
N TYR A 327 1.67 11.43 -4.52
CA TYR A 327 1.07 11.85 -3.24
C TYR A 327 0.83 10.67 -2.29
N ASP A 328 0.47 9.49 -2.81
CA ASP A 328 0.26 8.28 -2.02
C ASP A 328 1.52 7.80 -1.29
N TYR A 329 2.72 8.11 -1.79
CA TYR A 329 4.00 7.69 -1.18
C TYR A 329 4.26 8.38 0.17
N PHE A 330 3.49 9.43 0.46
CA PHE A 330 3.64 10.26 1.65
C PHE A 330 2.31 10.42 2.40
N ALA A 331 1.27 9.66 2.06
CA ALA A 331 0.01 9.71 2.79
C ALA A 331 0.17 8.98 4.14
N ILE A 332 0.04 9.72 5.26
CA ILE A 332 0.14 9.14 6.61
C ILE A 332 -0.82 7.96 6.75
N ALA A 333 -0.31 6.85 7.27
CA ALA A 333 -1.08 5.64 7.48
C ALA A 333 -2.18 5.86 8.52
N ASP A 334 -3.34 5.23 8.31
CA ASP A 334 -4.46 5.36 9.24
C ASP A 334 -4.12 4.74 10.60
N SER A 335 -4.11 5.59 11.63
CA SER A 335 -3.88 5.22 13.04
C SER A 335 -4.88 4.19 13.59
N LYS A 336 -6.02 3.95 12.92
CA LYS A 336 -6.96 2.88 13.27
C LYS A 336 -6.48 1.49 12.87
N LEU A 337 -5.54 1.41 11.92
CA LEU A 337 -5.00 0.15 11.38
C LEU A 337 -3.61 -0.19 11.92
N TYR A 338 -2.83 0.84 12.25
CA TYR A 338 -1.42 0.68 12.61
C TYR A 338 -1.14 1.17 14.01
N THR A 339 -0.30 0.43 14.73
CA THR A 339 0.18 0.79 16.06
C THR A 339 1.68 0.69 16.12
N THR A 340 2.28 1.59 16.90
CA THR A 340 3.74 1.65 17.10
C THR A 340 4.21 0.70 18.20
N TYR A 341 3.26 0.12 18.95
CA TYR A 341 3.53 -0.65 20.17
C TYR A 341 4.45 0.06 21.19
N GLY A 342 4.43 1.40 21.22
CA GLY A 342 5.26 2.21 22.12
C GLY A 342 6.72 2.33 21.67
N ILE A 343 7.05 1.85 20.48
CA ILE A 343 8.41 1.88 19.93
C ILE A 343 8.62 3.25 19.25
N LYS A 344 9.74 3.89 19.62
CA LYS A 344 10.13 5.22 19.10
C LYS A 344 10.42 5.15 17.60
N TYR A 345 10.27 6.28 16.93
CA TYR A 345 10.57 6.42 15.50
C TYR A 345 12.03 6.06 15.20
N ASP A 346 12.25 5.29 14.14
CA ASP A 346 13.58 4.80 13.76
C ASP A 346 13.99 5.22 12.34
N TYR A 347 14.88 6.20 12.24
CA TYR A 347 15.48 6.64 10.98
C TYR A 347 16.24 5.54 10.24
N GLY A 348 16.78 4.56 10.98
CA GLY A 348 17.54 3.42 10.44
C GLY A 348 16.72 2.18 10.17
N SER A 349 15.39 2.23 10.31
CA SER A 349 14.52 1.09 10.01
C SER A 349 14.69 0.66 8.57
N ILE A 350 14.71 -0.66 8.34
CA ILE A 350 14.70 -1.21 6.97
C ILE A 350 13.40 -0.84 6.23
N MET A 351 12.35 -0.49 6.97
CA MET A 351 11.06 -0.02 6.45
C MET A 351 11.02 1.50 6.21
N HIS A 352 12.13 2.22 6.41
CA HIS A 352 12.18 3.65 6.08
C HIS A 352 12.53 3.85 4.60
N TYR A 353 11.91 4.82 3.95
CA TYR A 353 12.31 5.29 2.61
C TYR A 353 13.64 6.03 2.63
N ASN A 354 14.36 6.02 1.51
CA ASN A 354 15.53 6.87 1.36
C ASN A 354 15.13 8.36 1.32
N ALA A 355 16.08 9.24 1.62
CA ALA A 355 15.84 10.68 1.75
C ALA A 355 15.37 11.35 0.45
N TYR A 356 15.54 10.73 -0.72
CA TYR A 356 15.30 11.31 -2.04
C TYR A 356 14.06 10.73 -2.73
N MET A 357 13.24 9.97 -2.00
CA MET A 357 12.11 9.28 -2.60
C MET A 357 11.14 10.26 -3.28
N GLY A 358 10.67 9.92 -4.47
CA GLY A 358 9.69 10.72 -5.21
C GLY A 358 10.20 12.10 -5.65
N ALA A 359 11.50 12.37 -5.55
CA ALA A 359 12.08 13.68 -5.87
C ALA A 359 11.96 14.04 -7.36
N LEU A 360 11.64 15.30 -7.64
CA LEU A 360 11.76 15.93 -8.96
C LEU A 360 13.23 16.24 -9.26
N ASN A 361 13.95 16.80 -8.29
CA ASN A 361 15.39 16.95 -8.32
C ASN A 361 16.04 15.92 -7.39
N VAL A 362 16.58 14.85 -7.98
CA VAL A 362 17.24 13.75 -7.27
C VAL A 362 18.47 14.17 -6.46
N GLY A 363 19.04 15.36 -6.72
CA GLY A 363 20.12 15.94 -5.92
C GLY A 363 19.66 16.58 -4.60
N LYS A 364 18.35 16.69 -4.37
CA LYS A 364 17.76 17.30 -3.17
C LYS A 364 16.87 16.28 -2.42
N PRO A 365 17.00 16.16 -1.08
CA PRO A 365 16.15 15.25 -0.32
C PRO A 365 14.71 15.76 -0.26
N THR A 366 13.76 14.84 -0.25
CA THR A 366 12.32 15.06 -0.01
C THR A 366 11.93 14.73 1.43
N ILE A 367 12.69 13.85 2.11
CA ILE A 367 12.50 13.53 3.53
C ILE A 367 13.74 14.00 4.30
N ILE A 368 13.54 14.96 5.21
CA ILE A 368 14.62 15.64 5.93
C ILE A 368 14.47 15.37 7.44
N PRO A 369 15.42 14.65 8.09
CA PRO A 369 15.38 14.48 9.53
C PRO A 369 15.43 15.81 10.29
N LYS A 370 14.63 15.93 11.33
CA LYS A 370 14.59 17.13 12.21
C LYS A 370 15.65 17.10 13.29
N VAL A 371 16.06 15.91 13.70
CA VAL A 371 17.09 15.70 14.74
C VAL A 371 18.34 15.16 14.07
N ASP A 372 19.51 15.69 14.45
CA ASP A 372 20.84 15.26 14.00
C ASP A 372 20.86 14.96 12.48
N LYS A 373 20.47 15.98 11.71
CA LYS A 373 20.18 15.85 10.27
C LYS A 373 21.32 15.20 9.50
N ASP A 374 22.55 15.66 9.73
CA ASP A 374 23.72 15.22 8.96
C ASP A 374 24.04 13.74 9.18
N ARG A 375 23.77 13.23 10.39
CA ARG A 375 23.89 11.80 10.69
C ARG A 375 22.69 11.01 10.16
N ASN A 376 21.48 11.45 10.49
CA ASN A 376 20.27 10.66 10.27
C ASN A 376 19.87 10.58 8.79
N ILE A 377 20.25 11.55 7.96
CA ILE A 377 19.93 11.53 6.52
C ILE A 377 20.56 10.32 5.82
N GLY A 378 21.75 9.89 6.27
CA GLY A 378 22.45 8.72 5.74
C GLY A 378 21.90 7.38 6.23
N LEU A 379 21.07 7.37 7.28
CA LEU A 379 20.40 6.17 7.77
C LEU A 379 19.13 5.85 6.97
N LEU A 380 18.50 6.88 6.41
CA LEU A 380 17.24 6.74 5.68
C LEU A 380 17.41 5.84 4.46
N GLY A 381 16.58 4.81 4.37
CA GLY A 381 16.56 3.92 3.22
C GLY A 381 17.65 2.85 3.21
N GLN A 382 18.35 2.64 4.33
CA GLN A 382 19.27 1.51 4.45
C GLN A 382 18.55 0.18 4.16
N ARG A 383 19.26 -0.75 3.52
CA ARG A 383 18.76 -2.10 3.17
C ARG A 383 19.76 -3.18 3.61
N GLU A 384 20.57 -2.92 4.62
CA GLU A 384 21.64 -3.84 5.03
C GLU A 384 21.17 -4.89 6.03
N LYS A 385 20.38 -4.46 7.02
CA LYS A 385 19.99 -5.26 8.19
C LYS A 385 18.72 -4.74 8.85
N LEU A 386 18.11 -5.59 9.69
CA LEU A 386 17.08 -5.15 10.63
C LEU A 386 17.69 -4.25 11.70
N SER A 387 17.03 -3.12 11.98
CA SER A 387 17.34 -2.30 13.13
C SER A 387 16.83 -2.94 14.43
N ASP A 388 17.26 -2.40 15.58
CA ASP A 388 16.74 -2.86 16.87
C ASP A 388 15.23 -2.56 17.03
N ALA A 389 14.73 -1.50 16.41
CA ALA A 389 13.30 -1.16 16.42
C ALA A 389 12.49 -2.13 15.55
N ASP A 390 12.99 -2.50 14.37
CA ASP A 390 12.39 -3.52 13.49
C ASP A 390 12.23 -4.86 14.24
N VAL A 391 13.26 -5.27 14.98
CA VAL A 391 13.23 -6.50 15.79
C VAL A 391 12.23 -6.38 16.94
N GLN A 392 12.20 -5.24 17.63
CA GLN A 392 11.28 -5.02 18.75
C GLN A 392 9.82 -5.07 18.31
N VAL A 393 9.47 -4.46 17.18
CA VAL A 393 8.08 -4.46 16.71
C VAL A 393 7.63 -5.86 16.32
N LEU A 394 8.48 -6.64 15.64
CA LEU A 394 8.21 -8.04 15.32
C LEU A 394 8.03 -8.89 16.59
N LYS A 395 8.86 -8.65 17.63
CA LYS A 395 8.70 -9.35 18.91
C LYS A 395 7.39 -9.00 19.61
N LYS A 396 6.98 -7.73 19.62
CA LYS A 396 5.68 -7.34 20.21
C LYS A 396 4.51 -7.92 19.42
N MET A 397 4.61 -8.00 18.10
CA MET A 397 3.57 -8.60 17.26
C MET A 397 3.43 -10.11 17.48
N TYR A 398 4.54 -10.86 17.53
CA TYR A 398 4.51 -12.32 17.37
C TYR A 398 5.06 -13.13 18.54
N CYS A 399 5.87 -12.54 19.43
CA CYS A 399 6.71 -13.28 20.37
C CYS A 399 6.28 -13.17 21.84
N MET A 400 5.09 -12.63 22.09
CA MET A 400 4.55 -12.45 23.43
C MET A 400 3.19 -13.15 23.55
N PRO A 401 3.15 -14.51 23.51
CA PRO A 401 1.89 -15.24 23.60
C PRO A 401 1.21 -14.99 24.95
N GLY A 402 -0.10 -14.73 24.92
CA GLY A 402 -0.89 -14.46 26.13
C GLY A 402 -0.73 -13.05 26.71
N CYS A 403 0.01 -12.17 26.02
CA CYS A 403 0.04 -10.73 26.29
C CYS A 403 -0.53 -10.02 25.07
N ASP A 404 -1.44 -9.05 25.24
CA ASP A 404 -2.03 -8.32 24.12
C ASP A 404 -2.36 -6.86 24.46
N ASP A 405 -2.36 -6.02 23.43
CA ASP A 405 -3.01 -4.71 23.48
C ASP A 405 -4.45 -4.88 22.96
N THR A 406 -5.43 -4.36 23.70
CA THR A 406 -6.84 -4.42 23.34
C THR A 406 -7.29 -3.19 22.54
N ASN A 407 -6.41 -2.21 22.37
CA ASN A 407 -6.68 -0.98 21.64
C ASN A 407 -5.49 -0.58 20.77
N VAL A 408 -5.77 -0.18 19.52
CA VAL A 408 -4.73 0.24 18.54
C VAL A 408 -3.92 1.45 19.02
N TYR A 409 -4.50 2.33 19.83
CA TYR A 409 -3.84 3.53 20.33
C TYR A 409 -2.90 3.32 21.53
N CYS A 410 -2.80 2.08 22.03
CA CYS A 410 -1.87 1.73 23.11
C CYS A 410 -0.43 2.18 22.83
N GLY A 411 0.05 2.06 21.59
CA GLY A 411 1.39 2.49 21.24
C GLY A 411 1.58 4.01 21.38
N VAL A 412 0.60 4.80 20.96
CA VAL A 412 0.66 6.27 21.08
C VAL A 412 0.60 6.70 22.55
N TRP A 413 -0.29 6.10 23.36
CA TRP A 413 -0.35 6.38 24.79
C TRP A 413 0.95 6.01 25.51
N ALA A 414 1.60 4.92 25.11
CA ALA A 414 2.92 4.56 25.63
C ALA A 414 4.00 5.58 25.26
N LEU A 415 4.01 6.07 24.02
CA LEU A 415 4.91 7.16 23.57
C LEU A 415 4.65 8.49 24.30
N LYS A 416 3.44 8.68 24.83
CA LYS A 416 3.04 9.81 25.69
C LYS A 416 3.31 9.59 27.18
N GLU A 417 4.05 8.53 27.53
CA GLU A 417 4.42 8.20 28.91
C GLU A 417 3.23 7.89 29.83
N LEU A 418 2.06 7.54 29.26
CA LEU A 418 0.84 7.31 30.04
C LEU A 418 0.82 5.97 30.78
N CYS A 419 1.71 5.05 30.43
CA CYS A 419 1.85 3.76 31.09
C CYS A 419 2.04 3.88 32.62
N ASN A 420 2.79 4.90 33.06
CA ASN A 420 3.09 5.12 34.47
C ASN A 420 2.30 6.29 35.08
N HIS A 421 1.39 6.90 34.33
CA HIS A 421 0.63 8.04 34.80
C HIS A 421 -0.34 7.62 35.93
N PRO A 422 -0.37 8.28 37.10
CA PRO A 422 -1.13 7.83 38.27
C PRO A 422 -2.61 7.56 37.98
N ASN A 423 -3.24 8.39 37.15
CA ASN A 423 -4.67 8.29 36.83
C ASN A 423 -4.98 7.29 35.70
N HIS A 424 -3.96 6.79 34.98
CA HIS A 424 -4.16 5.96 33.79
C HIS A 424 -3.48 4.60 33.87
N LYS A 425 -2.50 4.44 34.77
CA LYS A 425 -1.71 3.21 34.93
C LYS A 425 -2.58 1.96 34.98
N GLY A 426 -3.62 1.93 35.83
CA GLY A 426 -4.50 0.75 35.93
C GLY A 426 -5.25 0.44 34.63
N TRP A 427 -5.62 1.45 33.84
CA TRP A 427 -6.23 1.24 32.53
C TRP A 427 -5.19 0.72 31.52
N MET A 428 -3.98 1.30 31.53
CA MET A 428 -2.88 0.90 30.65
C MET A 428 -2.39 -0.53 30.95
N GLU A 429 -2.30 -0.93 32.22
CA GLU A 429 -1.97 -2.30 32.64
C GLU A 429 -2.96 -3.32 32.11
N LYS A 430 -4.25 -2.98 32.10
CA LYS A 430 -5.30 -3.88 31.61
C LYS A 430 -5.34 -3.98 30.08
N ASN A 431 -5.10 -2.88 29.37
CA ASN A 431 -5.42 -2.76 27.94
C ASN A 431 -4.21 -2.62 27.02
N CYS A 432 -3.04 -2.25 27.54
CA CYS A 432 -1.87 -1.87 26.74
C CYS A 432 -0.61 -2.62 27.18
N GLN A 433 -0.76 -3.92 27.45
CA GLN A 433 0.31 -4.72 28.05
C GLN A 433 1.55 -4.82 27.15
N LYS A 434 1.38 -4.98 25.84
CA LYS A 434 2.50 -4.99 24.88
C LYS A 434 3.12 -3.61 24.83
N SER A 435 2.32 -2.58 24.56
CA SER A 435 2.85 -1.22 24.37
C SER A 435 3.59 -0.69 25.59
N CYS A 436 3.09 -0.97 26.80
CA CYS A 436 3.68 -0.53 28.05
C CYS A 436 4.71 -1.48 28.67
N ASN A 437 5.02 -2.60 27.99
CA ASN A 437 5.93 -3.64 28.50
C ASN A 437 5.47 -4.23 29.85
N PHE A 438 4.17 -4.39 30.05
CA PHE A 438 3.60 -5.06 31.23
C PHE A 438 3.47 -6.58 31.06
N CYS A 439 3.86 -7.12 29.90
CA CYS A 439 3.90 -8.55 29.68
C CYS A 439 4.84 -9.21 30.70
N ILE A 440 4.30 -10.03 31.60
CA ILE A 440 5.11 -10.92 32.44
C ILE A 440 5.64 -12.02 31.54
N TYR A 441 6.96 -12.12 31.38
CA TYR A 441 7.58 -13.25 30.67
C TYR A 441 7.28 -14.54 31.43
N SER A 442 6.18 -15.21 31.06
CA SER A 442 5.99 -16.62 31.34
C SER A 442 7.00 -17.40 30.49
N HIS A 443 8.25 -17.44 30.93
CA HIS A 443 9.14 -18.55 30.58
C HIS A 443 8.53 -19.81 31.18
N ARG A 444 7.60 -20.45 30.46
CA ARG A 444 7.36 -21.87 30.68
C ARG A 444 8.58 -22.57 30.11
N LEU A 445 9.48 -22.93 31.03
CA LEU A 445 10.57 -23.89 30.85
C LEU A 445 10.05 -25.19 30.22
#